data_AF-A0A8J7ERF0-F1
#
_entry.id   AF-A0A8J7ERF0-F1
#
_cell.length_a   1.000
_cell.length_b   1.000
_cell.length_c   1.000
_cell.angle_alpha   90.00
_cell.angle_beta   90.00
_cell.angle_gamma   90.00
#
_symmetry.space_group_name_H-M   'P 1'
#
loop_
_entity.id
_entity.type
_entity.pdbx_description
1 polymer ?
#
loop_
_entity_poly.entity_id
_entity_poly.type
_entity_poly.pdbx_seq_one_letter_code
_entity_poly.pdbx_strand_id
1 'polypeptide(L)'
;MKLKNLHPKALSLVIVTTLISTSTLLSLLPTGANAQEGRQILQEEGRLEPAQSEYTFEGREGQTVTITMTSEDFDTVLSLIGPNDEEIAYNDDYGRTLNSTIVTTLPANGTYKVMARSFSGAGGAYTVAVRPATRYEQAYSRALQQLQDGNTAGAIAAYTEAIQVDPNQPIAYLERAEARYSEAYLSLINEGEEMSEEILTLTAEQLDPILADYRKAAELYEQSGEADTAQSIREQITYLQTPQ
;
A
#
# COMPACT_ATOMS: atom_id res chain seq x y z
N MET A 1 53.56 -31.03 43.63
CA MET A 1 54.76 -30.25 43.26
C MET A 1 54.66 -29.91 41.78
N LYS A 2 54.89 -28.65 41.42
CA LYS A 2 54.56 -27.99 40.13
C LYS A 2 55.25 -28.65 38.91
N LEU A 3 54.52 -28.82 37.81
CA LEU A 3 55.10 -28.80 36.47
C LEU A 3 54.40 -27.71 35.64
N LYS A 4 55.25 -26.82 35.13
CA LYS A 4 54.94 -25.63 34.34
C LYS A 4 54.95 -25.99 32.85
N ASN A 5 54.07 -25.32 32.11
CA ASN A 5 54.23 -24.83 30.74
C ASN A 5 54.39 -25.84 29.60
N LEU A 6 53.33 -26.00 28.81
CA LEU A 6 53.45 -25.91 27.35
C LEU A 6 52.44 -24.88 26.81
N HIS A 7 52.97 -23.85 26.16
CA HIS A 7 52.22 -22.85 25.39
C HIS A 7 51.67 -23.46 24.09
N PRO A 8 50.53 -22.96 23.57
CA PRO A 8 49.97 -23.37 22.29
C PRO A 8 50.72 -22.78 21.09
N LYS A 9 50.55 -23.48 19.96
CA LYS A 9 51.29 -23.42 18.69
C LYS A 9 51.18 -22.08 17.94
N ALA A 10 52.20 -21.89 17.10
CA ALA A 10 52.53 -20.73 16.29
C ALA A 10 51.52 -20.35 15.18
N LEU A 11 51.54 -19.04 14.89
CA LEU A 11 51.01 -18.32 13.74
C LEU A 11 51.51 -18.83 12.37
N SER A 12 50.64 -18.74 11.36
CA SER A 12 50.91 -18.13 10.03
C SER A 12 49.58 -18.03 9.26
N LEU A 13 49.02 -16.82 9.07
CA LEU A 13 49.23 -15.88 7.97
C LEU A 13 48.30 -16.15 6.76
N VAL A 14 47.25 -15.33 6.62
CA VAL A 14 46.65 -14.96 5.33
C VAL A 14 46.36 -13.45 5.37
N ILE A 15 47.04 -12.71 4.51
CA ILE A 15 46.78 -11.31 4.16
C ILE A 15 45.89 -11.31 2.90
N VAL A 16 45.25 -10.17 2.59
CA VAL A 16 44.71 -9.73 1.28
C VAL A 16 43.18 -9.93 1.21
N THR A 17 42.31 -8.94 0.97
CA THR A 17 42.41 -7.50 0.63
C THR A 17 41.04 -6.83 0.87
N THR A 18 41.06 -5.54 1.17
CA THR A 18 39.92 -4.61 1.10
C THR A 18 39.36 -4.53 -0.33
N LEU A 19 38.05 -4.74 -0.51
CA LEU A 19 37.32 -4.20 -1.67
C LEU A 19 36.77 -2.82 -1.29
N ILE A 20 37.40 -1.77 -1.81
CA ILE A 20 36.73 -0.48 -1.96
C ILE A 20 36.06 -0.53 -3.34
N SER A 21 34.75 -0.73 -3.37
CA SER A 21 34.00 -0.56 -4.62
C SER A 21 33.85 0.94 -4.86
N THR A 22 34.53 1.47 -5.89
CA THR A 22 34.31 2.84 -6.37
C THR A 22 33.35 2.79 -7.55
N SER A 23 32.07 3.06 -7.30
CA SER A 23 31.12 3.29 -8.38
C SER A 23 31.27 4.73 -8.86
N THR A 24 31.90 4.90 -10.02
CA THR A 24 31.93 6.18 -10.72
C THR A 24 30.59 6.32 -11.46
N LEU A 25 29.72 7.22 -11.01
CA LEU A 25 28.49 7.52 -11.74
C LEU A 25 28.76 8.68 -12.72
N LEU A 26 28.88 8.37 -14.01
CA LEU A 26 28.80 9.37 -15.07
C LEU A 26 27.39 9.29 -15.65
N SER A 27 26.53 10.28 -15.34
CA SER A 27 25.24 10.43 -15.99
C SER A 27 25.15 11.75 -16.76
N LEU A 28 24.91 11.59 -18.05
CA LEU A 28 24.65 12.59 -19.07
C LEU A 28 23.31 13.29 -18.76
N LEU A 29 23.27 14.62 -18.73
CA LEU A 29 22.04 15.38 -18.52
C LEU A 29 21.12 15.23 -19.76
N PRO A 30 19.86 14.77 -19.62
CA PRO A 30 18.87 14.99 -20.66
C PRO A 30 18.28 16.39 -20.48
N THR A 31 18.43 17.21 -21.51
CA THR A 31 17.71 18.48 -21.64
C THR A 31 16.25 18.22 -22.04
N GLY A 32 15.31 18.61 -21.18
CA GLY A 32 13.95 18.98 -21.58
C GLY A 32 12.80 18.10 -21.06
N ALA A 33 11.84 18.77 -20.42
CA ALA A 33 10.45 18.41 -20.12
C ALA A 33 10.14 17.53 -18.88
N ASN A 34 9.54 18.18 -17.86
CA ASN A 34 8.62 17.64 -16.85
C ASN A 34 9.01 16.37 -16.05
N ALA A 35 10.20 16.35 -15.43
CA ALA A 35 10.56 15.32 -14.44
C ALA A 35 10.50 15.87 -13.00
N GLN A 36 9.31 15.91 -12.40
CA GLN A 36 9.15 16.07 -10.94
C GLN A 36 8.32 14.95 -10.29
N GLU A 37 7.88 13.93 -11.05
CA GLU A 37 7.12 12.79 -10.52
C GLU A 37 7.96 11.52 -10.25
N GLY A 38 9.28 11.56 -10.47
CA GLY A 38 10.07 10.32 -10.62
C GLY A 38 11.28 10.13 -9.72
N ARG A 39 11.51 10.93 -8.66
CA ARG A 39 12.69 10.71 -7.82
C ARG A 39 12.37 9.76 -6.67
N GLN A 40 12.75 8.50 -6.85
CA GLN A 40 12.81 7.52 -5.78
C GLN A 40 13.68 8.06 -4.64
N ILE A 41 13.15 8.01 -3.42
CA ILE A 41 13.82 8.48 -2.21
C ILE A 41 14.67 7.33 -1.65
N LEU A 42 14.12 6.12 -1.66
CA LEU A 42 14.76 4.89 -1.23
C LEU A 42 14.25 3.72 -2.09
N GLN A 43 15.13 2.79 -2.43
CA GLN A 43 14.77 1.44 -2.86
C GLN A 43 15.79 0.48 -2.32
N GLU A 44 15.32 -0.59 -1.70
CA GLU A 44 16.20 -1.66 -1.26
C GLU A 44 15.52 -2.99 -1.59
N GLU A 45 16.32 -3.88 -2.17
CA GLU A 45 15.94 -5.28 -2.40
C GLU A 45 16.77 -6.13 -1.44
N GLY A 46 16.15 -7.15 -0.88
CA GLY A 46 16.84 -7.94 0.12
C GLY A 46 16.17 -9.27 0.38
N ARG A 47 16.80 -9.99 1.31
CA ARG A 47 16.22 -11.19 1.90
C ARG A 47 16.03 -10.93 3.39
N LEU A 48 14.79 -11.01 3.83
CA LEU A 48 14.44 -10.95 5.24
C LEU A 48 14.76 -12.32 5.82
N GLU A 49 15.59 -12.38 6.86
CA GLU A 49 15.65 -13.54 7.74
C GLU A 49 14.69 -13.29 8.93
N PRO A 50 14.17 -14.32 9.62
CA PRO A 50 13.16 -14.16 10.68
C PRO A 50 13.52 -13.07 11.70
N ALA A 51 12.98 -11.86 11.50
CA ALA A 51 13.22 -10.64 12.26
C ALA A 51 12.48 -9.46 11.58
N GLN A 52 13.23 -8.43 11.22
CA GLN A 52 12.81 -7.17 10.61
C GLN A 52 14.03 -6.52 9.98
N SER A 53 13.82 -5.61 9.03
CA SER A 53 14.85 -4.70 8.52
C SER A 53 14.44 -3.26 8.75
N GLU A 54 15.42 -2.41 9.05
CA GLU A 54 15.22 -0.98 9.26
C GLU A 54 15.91 -0.21 8.14
N TYR A 55 15.20 0.77 7.60
CA TYR A 55 15.71 1.69 6.60
C TYR A 55 15.42 3.13 7.01
N THR A 56 16.23 4.07 6.54
CA THR A 56 16.04 5.49 6.84
C THR A 56 15.94 6.35 5.60
N PHE A 57 15.20 7.44 5.70
CA PHE A 57 15.19 8.49 4.69
C PHE A 57 14.98 9.88 5.32
N GLU A 58 15.43 10.91 4.63
CA GLU A 58 15.18 12.30 5.03
C GLU A 58 13.82 12.78 4.51
N GLY A 59 12.94 13.17 5.43
CA GLY A 59 11.61 13.67 5.16
C GLY A 59 11.49 15.18 5.38
N ARG A 60 10.54 15.80 4.67
CA ARG A 60 10.17 17.20 4.86
C ARG A 60 8.75 17.33 5.34
N GLU A 61 8.50 18.26 6.26
CA GLU A 61 7.16 18.58 6.74
C GLU A 61 6.23 18.91 5.56
N GLY A 62 5.03 18.33 5.57
CA GLY A 62 4.03 18.52 4.53
C GLY A 62 4.28 17.74 3.24
N GLN A 63 5.38 17.01 3.12
CA GLN A 63 5.61 16.10 2.00
C GLN A 63 4.73 14.86 2.15
N THR A 64 3.98 14.49 1.11
CA THR A 64 3.29 13.19 1.07
C THR A 64 4.16 12.15 0.39
N VAL A 65 4.39 11.02 1.08
CA VAL A 65 5.19 9.90 0.59
C VAL A 65 4.36 8.64 0.47
N THR A 66 4.76 7.79 -0.46
CA THR A 66 4.31 6.41 -0.58
C THR A 66 5.46 5.50 -0.23
N ILE A 67 5.20 4.57 0.70
CA ILE A 67 6.13 3.55 1.17
C ILE A 67 5.51 2.20 0.83
N THR A 68 6.20 1.40 0.03
CA THR A 68 5.70 0.08 -0.39
C THR A 68 6.64 -1.01 0.08
N MET A 69 6.09 -2.14 0.49
CA MET A 69 6.82 -3.39 0.69
C MET A 69 6.12 -4.50 -0.09
N THR A 70 6.87 -5.22 -0.91
CA THR A 70 6.33 -6.33 -1.71
C THR A 70 7.15 -7.59 -1.51
N SER A 71 6.46 -8.72 -1.39
CA SER A 71 7.08 -10.05 -1.26
C SER A 71 6.18 -11.12 -1.86
N GLU A 72 6.76 -12.08 -2.59
CA GLU A 72 6.07 -13.30 -3.00
C GLU A 72 6.23 -14.42 -1.97
N ASP A 73 7.18 -14.28 -1.04
CA ASP A 73 7.56 -15.31 -0.08
C ASP A 73 6.77 -15.23 1.24
N PHE A 74 6.25 -14.05 1.60
CA PHE A 74 5.59 -13.83 2.88
C PHE A 74 4.65 -12.61 2.87
N ASP A 75 3.75 -12.58 3.85
CA ASP A 75 2.84 -11.47 4.15
C ASP A 75 3.60 -10.32 4.82
N THR A 76 3.58 -9.15 4.19
CA THR A 76 4.46 -8.02 4.54
C THR A 76 3.84 -7.14 5.62
N VAL A 77 4.68 -6.44 6.38
CA VAL A 77 4.21 -5.46 7.38
C VAL A 77 5.16 -4.26 7.38
N LEU A 78 4.58 -3.05 7.30
CA LEU A 78 5.28 -1.78 7.36
C LEU A 78 4.89 -0.96 8.59
N SER A 79 5.88 -0.40 9.28
CA SER A 79 5.69 0.78 10.15
C SER A 79 6.55 1.95 9.66
N LEU A 80 6.01 3.16 9.74
CA LEU A 80 6.76 4.40 9.62
C LEU A 80 6.93 5.03 11.00
N ILE A 81 8.18 5.22 11.42
CA ILE A 81 8.53 5.89 12.68
C ILE A 81 9.10 7.27 12.36
N GLY A 82 8.61 8.29 13.08
CA GLY A 82 9.01 9.67 12.94
C GLY A 82 10.38 10.00 13.55
N PRO A 83 10.90 11.22 13.31
CA PRO A 83 12.14 11.71 13.92
C PRO A 83 12.10 11.80 15.46
N ASN A 84 10.89 11.79 16.05
CA ASN A 84 10.65 11.78 17.49
C ASN A 84 10.49 10.35 18.06
N ASP A 85 10.81 9.32 17.28
CA ASP A 85 10.66 7.90 17.62
C ASP A 85 9.21 7.40 17.81
N GLU A 86 8.21 8.20 17.43
CA GLU A 86 6.80 7.78 17.46
C GLU A 86 6.38 7.09 16.15
N GLU A 87 5.52 6.08 16.25
CA GLU A 87 4.91 5.47 15.07
C GLU A 87 3.85 6.41 14.46
N ILE A 88 4.02 6.70 13.18
CA ILE A 88 3.17 7.63 12.41
C ILE A 88 2.13 6.86 11.62
N ALA A 89 2.51 5.70 11.08
CA ALA A 89 1.64 4.88 10.26
C ALA A 89 2.08 3.42 10.32
N TYR A 90 1.10 2.54 10.17
CA TYR A 90 1.26 1.09 10.11
C TYR A 90 0.36 0.55 9.00
N ASN A 91 0.84 -0.46 8.27
CA ASN A 91 0.03 -1.20 7.31
C ASN A 91 0.59 -2.61 7.11
N ASP A 92 -0.29 -3.61 7.07
CA ASP A 92 0.03 -5.02 6.79
C ASP A 92 -0.68 -5.57 5.54
N ASP A 93 -1.72 -4.89 5.03
CA ASP A 93 -2.38 -5.26 3.78
C ASP A 93 -2.76 -4.04 2.92
N TYR A 94 -2.75 -4.19 1.60
CA TYR A 94 -3.15 -3.12 0.70
C TYR A 94 -3.80 -3.62 -0.58
N GLY A 95 -4.92 -3.02 -0.96
CA GLY A 95 -5.57 -3.28 -2.25
C GLY A 95 -5.94 -4.75 -2.47
N ARG A 96 -6.37 -5.46 -1.41
CA ARG A 96 -6.66 -6.90 -1.39
C ARG A 96 -5.45 -7.82 -1.64
N THR A 97 -4.24 -7.30 -1.48
CA THR A 97 -2.99 -8.05 -1.52
C THR A 97 -2.35 -8.15 -0.14
N LEU A 98 -1.43 -9.09 0.03
CA LEU A 98 -0.58 -9.23 1.24
C LEU A 98 0.63 -8.27 1.24
N ASN A 99 0.67 -7.35 0.27
CA ASN A 99 1.69 -6.32 0.20
C ASN A 99 1.25 -5.10 1.00
N SER A 100 2.16 -4.50 1.75
CA SER A 100 1.87 -3.30 2.54
C SER A 100 2.17 -2.04 1.74
N THR A 101 1.31 -1.03 1.86
CA THR A 101 1.53 0.32 1.35
C THR A 101 1.08 1.36 2.37
N ILE A 102 1.97 2.29 2.70
CA ILE A 102 1.66 3.48 3.50
C ILE A 102 1.71 4.69 2.58
N VAL A 103 0.62 5.45 2.52
CA VAL A 103 0.57 6.80 1.90
C VAL A 103 0.29 7.79 3.02
N THR A 104 1.23 8.68 3.31
CA THR A 104 1.08 9.61 4.44
C THR A 104 1.81 10.93 4.24
N THR A 105 1.27 11.98 4.86
CA THR A 105 1.88 13.31 4.89
C THR A 105 2.78 13.42 6.11
N LEU A 106 4.05 13.71 5.88
CA LEU A 106 5.06 13.77 6.93
C LEU A 106 4.82 14.98 7.84
N PRO A 107 4.70 14.78 9.18
CA PRO A 107 4.35 15.87 10.09
C PRO A 107 5.50 16.81 10.46
N ALA A 108 6.75 16.46 10.11
CA ALA A 108 7.92 17.22 10.50
C ALA A 108 9.09 17.02 9.51
N ASN A 109 10.10 17.88 9.61
CA ASN A 109 11.39 17.64 8.96
C ASN A 109 12.23 16.68 9.79
N GLY A 110 12.99 15.79 9.15
CA GLY A 110 14.01 14.99 9.82
C GLY A 110 14.17 13.59 9.23
N THR A 111 14.93 12.76 9.92
CA THR A 111 15.16 11.35 9.55
C THR A 111 14.00 10.48 10.01
N TYR A 112 13.38 9.77 9.07
CA TYR A 112 12.32 8.79 9.31
C TYR A 112 12.89 7.38 9.25
N LYS A 113 12.29 6.44 9.99
CA LYS A 113 12.61 5.00 9.92
C LYS A 113 11.45 4.22 9.32
N VAL A 114 11.75 3.38 8.34
CA VAL A 114 10.84 2.39 7.77
C VAL A 114 11.20 1.03 8.35
N MET A 115 10.25 0.43 9.07
CA MET A 115 10.41 -0.90 9.64
C MET A 115 9.70 -1.90 8.72
N ALA A 116 10.48 -2.70 8.00
CA ALA A 116 10.01 -3.76 7.12
C ALA A 116 10.01 -5.10 7.86
N ARG A 117 8.85 -5.76 7.94
CA ARG A 117 8.66 -7.01 8.69
C ARG A 117 7.85 -8.03 7.90
N SER A 118 7.81 -9.25 8.42
CA SER A 118 6.93 -10.32 7.98
C SER A 118 5.90 -10.58 9.07
N PHE A 119 4.62 -10.69 8.69
CA PHE A 119 3.51 -10.90 9.65
C PHE A 119 3.68 -12.20 10.44
N SER A 120 4.09 -13.28 9.77
CA SER A 120 4.29 -14.60 10.39
C SER A 120 5.67 -14.79 11.02
N GLY A 121 6.58 -13.83 10.83
CA GLY A 121 8.01 -13.98 11.17
C GLY A 121 8.80 -14.86 10.20
N ALA A 122 8.20 -15.30 9.09
CA ALA A 122 8.89 -15.99 8.01
C ALA A 122 9.84 -15.03 7.27
N GLY A 123 10.94 -15.56 6.73
CA GLY A 123 11.89 -14.83 5.91
C GLY A 123 11.74 -15.12 4.42
N GLY A 124 12.18 -14.20 3.57
CA GLY A 124 12.06 -14.32 2.11
C GLY A 124 12.60 -13.10 1.36
N ALA A 125 12.61 -13.17 0.04
CA ALA A 125 12.94 -12.04 -0.81
C ALA A 125 11.86 -10.95 -0.71
N TYR A 126 12.28 -9.70 -0.67
CA TYR A 126 11.36 -8.57 -0.67
C TYR A 126 11.98 -7.34 -1.33
N THR A 127 11.11 -6.41 -1.68
CA THR A 127 11.50 -5.05 -2.09
C THR A 127 10.82 -4.05 -1.17
N VAL A 128 11.55 -3.03 -0.73
CA VAL A 128 11.00 -1.85 -0.06
C VAL A 128 11.34 -0.60 -0.87
N ALA A 129 10.40 0.34 -0.97
CA ALA A 129 10.63 1.60 -1.65
C ALA A 129 9.95 2.76 -0.94
N VAL A 130 10.57 3.95 -1.01
CA VAL A 130 9.99 5.22 -0.60
C VAL A 130 10.07 6.17 -1.79
N ARG A 131 8.95 6.83 -2.09
CA ARG A 131 8.87 7.84 -3.14
C ARG A 131 7.82 8.90 -2.83
N PRO A 132 7.82 10.05 -3.51
CA PRO A 132 6.68 10.96 -3.46
C PRO A 132 5.38 10.23 -3.85
N ALA A 133 4.30 10.54 -3.14
CA ALA A 133 2.99 10.00 -3.45
C ALA A 133 2.45 10.59 -4.75
N THR A 134 1.89 9.75 -5.62
CA THR A 134 1.20 10.24 -6.83
C THR A 134 -0.09 10.95 -6.46
N ARG A 135 -0.64 11.74 -7.38
CA ARG A 135 -1.96 12.35 -7.18
C ARG A 135 -3.06 11.32 -6.98
N TYR A 136 -2.98 10.18 -7.68
CA TYR A 136 -3.92 9.07 -7.51
C TYR A 136 -3.85 8.53 -6.09
N GLU A 137 -2.65 8.23 -5.59
CA GLU A 137 -2.45 7.68 -4.25
C GLU A 137 -2.90 8.63 -3.15
N GLN A 138 -2.66 9.93 -3.31
CA GLN A 138 -3.15 10.94 -2.38
C GLN A 138 -4.69 10.98 -2.35
N ALA A 139 -5.33 10.97 -3.52
CA ALA A 139 -6.80 10.97 -3.61
C ALA A 139 -7.40 9.68 -3.05
N TYR A 140 -6.82 8.51 -3.37
CA TYR A 140 -7.25 7.21 -2.89
C TYR A 140 -7.05 7.04 -1.38
N SER A 141 -5.89 7.43 -0.85
CA SER A 141 -5.60 7.42 0.60
C SER A 141 -6.58 8.31 1.37
N ARG A 142 -6.90 9.50 0.84
CA ARG A 142 -7.94 10.35 1.43
C ARG A 142 -9.32 9.68 1.39
N ALA A 143 -9.67 8.92 0.34
CA ALA A 143 -10.93 8.20 0.29
C ALA A 143 -11.02 7.14 1.41
N LEU A 144 -9.95 6.39 1.64
CA LEU A 144 -9.86 5.44 2.75
C LEU A 144 -10.00 6.13 4.11
N GLN A 145 -9.33 7.27 4.31
CA GLN A 145 -9.46 8.06 5.56
C GLN A 145 -10.91 8.51 5.78
N GLN A 146 -11.59 8.98 4.73
CA GLN A 146 -12.99 9.39 4.84
C GLN A 146 -13.91 8.21 5.21
N LEU A 147 -13.65 7.00 4.73
CA LEU A 147 -14.38 5.80 5.16
C LEU A 147 -14.12 5.49 6.64
N GLN A 148 -12.87 5.57 7.10
CA GLN A 148 -12.52 5.38 8.50
C GLN A 148 -13.20 6.41 9.42
N ASP A 149 -13.34 7.64 8.93
CA ASP A 149 -14.03 8.73 9.63
C ASP A 149 -15.57 8.59 9.56
N GLY A 150 -16.10 7.59 8.87
CA GLY A 150 -17.54 7.37 8.67
C GLY A 150 -18.19 8.33 7.66
N ASN A 151 -17.39 9.11 6.91
CA ASN A 151 -17.84 10.04 5.89
C ASN A 151 -17.88 9.37 4.51
N THR A 152 -18.87 8.52 4.28
CA THR A 152 -19.03 7.77 3.02
C THR A 152 -19.17 8.68 1.81
N ALA A 153 -19.91 9.79 1.91
CA ALA A 153 -20.04 10.76 0.83
C ALA A 153 -18.69 11.39 0.44
N GLY A 154 -17.87 11.73 1.45
CA GLY A 154 -16.50 12.22 1.26
C GLY A 154 -15.60 11.19 0.59
N ALA A 155 -15.74 9.91 0.95
CA ALA A 155 -15.00 8.82 0.33
C ALA A 155 -15.37 8.65 -1.15
N ILE A 156 -16.66 8.66 -1.50
CA ILE A 156 -17.14 8.56 -2.88
C ILE A 156 -16.59 9.71 -3.74
N ALA A 157 -16.56 10.93 -3.19
CA ALA A 157 -15.96 12.08 -3.87
C ALA A 157 -14.45 11.90 -4.10
N ALA A 158 -13.73 11.43 -3.08
CA ALA A 158 -12.29 11.20 -3.18
C ALA A 158 -11.92 10.05 -4.13
N TYR A 159 -12.66 8.94 -4.14
CA TYR A 159 -12.50 7.90 -5.15
C TYR A 159 -12.80 8.40 -6.56
N THR A 160 -13.80 9.27 -6.70
CA THR A 160 -14.11 9.89 -7.99
C THR A 160 -12.94 10.74 -8.49
N GLU A 161 -12.29 11.51 -7.62
CA GLU A 161 -11.06 12.22 -7.95
C GLU A 161 -9.93 11.26 -8.32
N ALA A 162 -9.73 10.18 -7.56
CA ALA A 162 -8.70 9.18 -7.86
C ALA A 162 -8.90 8.58 -9.27
N ILE A 163 -10.13 8.18 -9.61
CA ILE A 163 -10.48 7.66 -10.94
C ILE A 163 -10.28 8.70 -12.05
N GLN A 164 -10.53 9.98 -11.78
CA GLN A 164 -10.26 11.05 -12.76
C GLN A 164 -8.77 11.25 -13.01
N VAL A 165 -7.94 11.05 -11.98
CA VAL A 165 -6.48 11.16 -12.08
C VAL A 165 -5.90 9.94 -12.81
N ASP A 166 -6.32 8.73 -12.44
CA ASP A 166 -5.91 7.49 -13.08
C ASP A 166 -7.11 6.53 -13.26
N PRO A 167 -7.68 6.46 -14.47
CA PRO A 167 -8.86 5.65 -14.75
C PRO A 167 -8.56 4.15 -14.92
N ASN A 168 -7.29 3.73 -14.84
CA ASN A 168 -6.91 2.32 -15.03
C ASN A 168 -6.74 1.58 -13.70
N GLN A 169 -7.15 2.18 -12.59
CA GLN A 169 -6.97 1.61 -11.26
C GLN A 169 -8.24 0.85 -10.83
N PRO A 170 -8.28 -0.49 -10.95
CA PRO A 170 -9.50 -1.27 -10.72
C PRO A 170 -10.07 -1.11 -9.31
N ILE A 171 -9.18 -1.05 -8.31
CA ILE A 171 -9.56 -0.96 -6.90
C ILE A 171 -10.36 0.31 -6.58
N ALA A 172 -10.05 1.44 -7.22
CA ALA A 172 -10.79 2.69 -6.98
C ALA A 172 -12.25 2.60 -7.44
N TYR A 173 -12.53 1.85 -8.52
CA TYR A 173 -13.90 1.56 -8.93
C TYR A 173 -14.59 0.61 -7.95
N LEU A 174 -13.90 -0.46 -7.56
CA LEU A 174 -14.44 -1.46 -6.63
C LEU A 174 -14.86 -0.82 -5.30
N GLU A 175 -13.95 -0.10 -4.65
CA GLU A 175 -14.20 0.54 -3.36
C GLU A 175 -15.22 1.68 -3.44
N ARG A 176 -15.30 2.38 -4.59
CA ARG A 176 -16.37 3.36 -4.82
C ARG A 176 -17.74 2.70 -4.96
N ALA A 177 -17.82 1.53 -5.60
CA ALA A 177 -19.05 0.75 -5.70
C ALA A 177 -19.53 0.32 -4.30
N GLU A 178 -18.62 -0.17 -3.47
CA GLU A 178 -18.91 -0.58 -2.09
C GLU A 178 -19.35 0.61 -1.22
N ALA A 179 -18.67 1.75 -1.34
CA ALA A 179 -19.06 2.99 -0.65
C ALA A 179 -20.46 3.48 -1.08
N ARG A 180 -20.77 3.47 -2.38
CA ARG A 180 -22.11 3.82 -2.90
C ARG A 180 -23.18 2.85 -2.42
N TYR A 181 -22.88 1.56 -2.39
CA TYR A 181 -23.80 0.55 -1.87
C TYR A 181 -24.10 0.78 -0.39
N SER A 182 -23.08 1.05 0.42
CA SER A 182 -23.22 1.39 1.83
C SER A 182 -24.06 2.66 2.03
N GLU A 183 -23.79 3.73 1.28
CA GLU A 183 -24.55 4.98 1.35
C GLU A 183 -26.03 4.78 0.99
N ALA A 184 -26.31 4.06 -0.10
CA ALA A 184 -27.68 3.80 -0.54
C ALA A 184 -28.45 2.95 0.49
N TYR A 185 -27.80 1.94 1.07
CA TYR A 185 -28.39 1.10 2.11
C TYR A 185 -28.65 1.86 3.41
N LEU A 186 -27.72 2.73 3.84
CA LEU A 186 -27.91 3.60 5.00
C LEU A 186 -29.04 4.62 4.79
N SER A 187 -29.22 5.13 3.56
CA SER A 187 -30.35 6.00 3.22
C SER A 187 -31.68 5.29 3.48
N LEU A 188 -31.80 4.03 3.05
CA LEU A 188 -33.01 3.23 3.29
C LEU A 188 -33.30 3.00 4.78
N ILE A 189 -32.27 2.76 5.60
CA ILE A 189 -32.43 2.61 7.05
C ILE A 189 -32.88 3.92 7.70
N ASN A 190 -32.30 5.06 7.29
CA ASN A 190 -32.59 6.36 7.89
C ASN A 190 -33.92 6.97 7.42
N GLU A 191 -34.39 6.59 6.23
CA GLU A 191 -35.69 6.98 5.68
C GLU A 191 -36.84 6.07 6.17
N GLY A 192 -36.51 4.93 6.79
CA GLY A 192 -37.46 3.92 7.27
C GLY A 192 -37.90 4.13 8.73
N GLU A 193 -39.12 4.62 8.89
CA GLU A 193 -39.99 4.31 10.02
C GLU A 193 -40.03 2.78 10.27
N GLU A 194 -40.05 2.35 11.55
CA GLU A 194 -40.19 0.96 12.05
C GLU A 194 -39.77 -0.17 11.10
N MET A 195 -38.62 -0.81 11.39
CA MET A 195 -38.14 -2.10 10.83
C MET A 195 -39.29 -3.08 10.50
N SER A 196 -39.88 -2.96 9.32
CA SER A 196 -40.82 -3.94 8.79
C SER A 196 -40.01 -5.09 8.20
N GLU A 197 -40.56 -6.29 8.18
CA GLU A 197 -39.93 -7.50 7.61
C GLU A 197 -39.72 -7.43 6.08
N GLU A 198 -39.87 -6.24 5.46
CA GLU A 198 -39.68 -6.03 4.04
C GLU A 198 -38.17 -5.92 3.72
N ILE A 199 -37.70 -6.74 2.80
CA ILE A 199 -36.31 -6.72 2.34
C ILE A 199 -36.05 -5.32 1.75
N LEU A 200 -35.16 -4.56 2.39
CA LEU A 200 -34.67 -3.29 1.86
C LEU A 200 -34.00 -3.56 0.51
N THR A 201 -34.69 -3.20 -0.58
CA THR A 201 -34.20 -3.38 -1.95
C THR A 201 -33.81 -2.02 -2.54
N LEU A 202 -32.61 -1.94 -3.10
CA LEU A 202 -32.15 -0.74 -3.80
C LEU A 202 -32.96 -0.54 -5.09
N THR A 203 -33.34 0.70 -5.36
CA THR A 203 -33.96 1.06 -6.65
C THR A 203 -32.97 0.90 -7.80
N ALA A 204 -33.47 0.76 -9.04
CA ALA A 204 -32.60 0.73 -10.22
C ALA A 204 -31.73 2.00 -10.32
N GLU A 205 -32.27 3.16 -9.97
CA GLU A 205 -31.53 4.44 -9.96
C GLU A 205 -30.34 4.43 -8.99
N GLN A 206 -30.50 3.82 -7.81
CA GLN A 206 -29.42 3.65 -6.84
C GLN A 206 -28.42 2.56 -7.27
N LEU A 207 -28.92 1.49 -7.88
CA LEU A 207 -28.13 0.31 -8.22
C LEU A 207 -27.27 0.49 -9.48
N ASP A 208 -27.75 1.24 -10.47
CA ASP A 208 -27.06 1.46 -11.74
C ASP A 208 -25.62 2.02 -11.60
N PRO A 209 -25.35 3.10 -10.83
CA PRO A 209 -23.99 3.59 -10.67
C PRO A 209 -23.07 2.62 -9.92
N ILE A 210 -23.61 1.78 -9.03
CA ILE A 210 -22.87 0.74 -8.31
C ILE A 210 -22.45 -0.37 -9.28
N LEU A 211 -23.40 -0.87 -10.08
CA LEU A 211 -23.11 -1.91 -11.07
C LEU A 211 -22.18 -1.41 -12.18
N ALA A 212 -22.26 -0.13 -12.54
CA ALA A 212 -21.32 0.47 -13.50
C ALA A 212 -19.87 0.41 -12.99
N ASP A 213 -19.66 0.73 -11.71
CA ASP A 213 -18.34 0.66 -11.09
C ASP A 213 -17.84 -0.78 -10.96
N TYR A 214 -18.68 -1.72 -10.49
CA TYR A 214 -18.29 -3.14 -10.43
C TYR A 214 -17.91 -3.69 -11.81
N ARG A 215 -18.69 -3.37 -12.86
CA ARG A 215 -18.37 -3.81 -14.23
C ARG A 215 -17.02 -3.27 -14.67
N LYS A 216 -16.72 -1.99 -14.38
CA LYS A 216 -15.43 -1.40 -14.75
C LYS A 216 -14.26 -1.99 -13.96
N ALA A 217 -14.46 -2.24 -12.67
CA ALA A 217 -13.48 -2.94 -11.84
C ALA A 217 -13.18 -4.35 -12.39
N ALA A 218 -14.21 -5.14 -12.68
CA ALA A 218 -14.04 -6.48 -13.25
C ALA A 218 -13.34 -6.48 -14.61
N GLU A 219 -13.62 -5.49 -15.47
CA GLU A 219 -12.93 -5.31 -16.74
C GLU A 219 -11.43 -5.06 -16.54
N LEU A 220 -11.09 -4.15 -15.63
CA LEU A 220 -9.69 -3.75 -15.37
C LEU A 220 -8.90 -4.86 -14.66
N TYR A 221 -9.50 -5.59 -13.71
CA TYR A 221 -8.87 -6.76 -13.09
C TYR A 221 -8.62 -7.89 -14.10
N GLU A 222 -9.54 -8.12 -15.04
CA GLU A 222 -9.31 -9.09 -16.12
C GLU A 222 -8.12 -8.65 -16.99
N GLN A 223 -8.03 -7.35 -17.31
CA GLN A 223 -6.93 -6.79 -18.09
C GLN A 223 -5.57 -6.85 -17.36
N SER A 224 -5.56 -6.79 -16.02
CA SER A 224 -4.35 -6.96 -15.21
C SER A 224 -3.95 -8.44 -15.02
N GLY A 225 -4.76 -9.39 -15.51
CA GLY A 225 -4.51 -10.83 -15.36
C GLY A 225 -5.09 -11.43 -14.08
N GLU A 226 -5.87 -10.68 -13.32
CA GLU A 226 -6.54 -11.10 -12.08
C GLU A 226 -7.95 -11.65 -12.37
N ALA A 227 -8.01 -12.70 -13.20
CA ALA A 227 -9.27 -13.27 -13.70
C ALA A 227 -10.19 -13.78 -12.56
N ASP A 228 -9.62 -14.35 -11.49
CA ASP A 228 -10.39 -14.83 -10.33
C ASP A 228 -11.08 -13.68 -9.58
N THR A 229 -10.37 -12.56 -9.39
CA THR A 229 -10.94 -11.33 -8.79
C THR A 229 -12.04 -10.77 -9.69
N ALA A 230 -11.78 -10.69 -11.01
CA ALA A 230 -12.80 -10.25 -11.98
C ALA A 230 -14.05 -11.13 -11.95
N GLN A 231 -13.88 -12.45 -11.86
CA GLN A 231 -14.98 -13.41 -11.76
C GLN A 231 -15.79 -13.24 -10.48
N SER A 232 -15.13 -13.07 -9.34
CA SER A 232 -15.80 -12.79 -8.05
C SER A 232 -16.66 -11.52 -8.12
N ILE A 233 -16.16 -10.46 -8.75
CA ILE A 233 -16.92 -9.23 -8.94
C ILE A 233 -18.13 -9.44 -9.86
N ARG A 234 -18.01 -10.27 -10.91
CA ARG A 234 -19.14 -10.63 -11.80
C ARG A 234 -20.22 -11.43 -11.09
N GLU A 235 -19.84 -12.30 -10.16
CA GLU A 235 -20.78 -13.01 -9.29
C GLU A 235 -21.52 -12.05 -8.36
N GLN A 236 -20.82 -11.07 -7.78
CA GLN A 236 -21.44 -10.00 -7.00
C GLN A 236 -22.45 -9.19 -7.82
N ILE A 237 -22.11 -8.83 -9.06
CA ILE A 237 -23.05 -8.16 -9.99
C ILE A 237 -24.30 -9.01 -10.19
N THR A 238 -24.13 -10.31 -10.44
CA THR A 238 -25.24 -11.24 -10.67
C THR A 238 -26.16 -11.34 -9.45
N TYR A 239 -25.56 -11.44 -8.25
CA TYR A 239 -26.29 -11.46 -6.99
C TYR A 239 -27.13 -10.19 -6.79
N LEU A 240 -26.54 -9.02 -7.03
CA LEU A 240 -27.23 -7.73 -6.88
C LEU A 240 -28.35 -7.50 -7.92
N GLN A 241 -28.28 -8.15 -9.08
CA GLN A 241 -29.32 -8.07 -10.11
C GLN A 241 -30.45 -9.09 -9.93
N THR A 242 -30.26 -10.08 -9.08
CA THR A 242 -31.27 -11.12 -8.82
C THR A 242 -32.25 -10.62 -7.76
N PRO A 243 -33.57 -10.62 -8.02
CA PRO A 243 -34.57 -10.30 -7.00
C PRO A 243 -34.38 -11.19 -5.77
N GLN A 244 -34.20 -10.57 -4.59
CA GLN A 244 -34.10 -11.25 -3.29
C GLN A 244 -35.49 -11.57 -2.73
#